data_AF-A0A2S6VGI6-F1
#
_entry.id   AF-A0A2S6VGI6-F1
#
_cell.length_a   1.000
_cell.length_b   1.000
_cell.length_c   1.000
_cell.angle_alpha   90.00
_cell.angle_beta   90.00
_cell.angle_gamma   90.00
#
_symmetry.space_group_name_H-M   'P 1'
#
loop_
_entity.id
_entity.type
_entity.pdbx_description
1 polymer ?
#
loop_
_entity_poly.entity_id
_entity_poly.type
_entity_poly.pdbx_seq_one_letter_code
_entity_poly.pdbx_strand_id
1 'polypeptide(L)'
;MVIKVKKDIEEQKPLGRYLIEGGFIDSEQLKVALAAQRSERRRLGEILVRKGWIRQQTLDYLIEKVVLPERSSQKKLRLIQKDDRHQLDTVETKQQTKIPRQKLEIPVSPYRTTRLLFYIAVILLGAHLVGQFTEHFLPDYFSRDFIAELFNLDRELNIPTLYAMGLLLVSSILLAIIARAKHVRGDRQVRYWVALSIIFLGLAIDEITSLHERMTDPLRSAFNASGLLHYTWIVPGIIFVLLCFLAFAKFLKDLPSKTRQLILVAGTIFVSGAIGIEAIGGYYAQIYGEQNMGYAVIAGIEEFFEMLGVIIFIYALLSYIDKEMKGLSVRFEIVAQRISNTQLLHPRG
;
A
#
# COMPACT_ATOMS: atom_id res chain seq x y z
N MET A 1 -15.18 -44.35 -30.75
CA MET A 1 -15.33 -44.40 -29.29
C MET A 1 -16.15 -43.18 -28.89
N VAL A 2 -17.49 -43.18 -29.08
CA VAL A 2 -18.51 -43.46 -28.05
C VAL A 2 -18.13 -42.72 -26.76
N ILE A 3 -18.87 -41.72 -26.28
CA ILE A 3 -20.17 -41.90 -25.62
C ILE A 3 -21.06 -40.65 -25.78
N LYS A 4 -22.31 -40.92 -26.16
CA LYS A 4 -23.49 -40.06 -26.11
C LYS A 4 -23.58 -39.27 -24.80
N VAL A 5 -23.73 -37.94 -24.91
CA VAL A 5 -24.29 -37.10 -23.85
C VAL A 5 -25.75 -37.52 -23.64
N LYS A 6 -25.99 -38.42 -22.68
CA LYS A 6 -27.34 -38.74 -22.21
C LYS A 6 -27.73 -37.70 -21.17
N LYS A 7 -28.57 -36.77 -21.64
CA LYS A 7 -29.72 -36.16 -20.98
C LYS A 7 -30.16 -36.91 -19.71
N ASP A 8 -29.86 -36.38 -18.54
CA ASP A 8 -30.68 -36.56 -17.35
C ASP A 8 -31.13 -35.17 -16.89
N ILE A 9 -32.42 -34.93 -17.11
CA ILE A 9 -33.16 -33.82 -16.52
C ILE A 9 -33.05 -34.05 -15.00
N GLU A 10 -32.30 -33.22 -14.28
CA GLU A 10 -32.25 -33.28 -12.81
C GLU A 10 -33.67 -33.06 -12.26
N GLU A 11 -34.39 -34.13 -12.03
CA GLU A 11 -35.65 -34.11 -11.31
C GLU A 11 -35.41 -33.83 -9.83
N GLN A 12 -36.33 -33.10 -9.20
CA GLN A 12 -36.22 -32.66 -7.81
C GLN A 12 -35.85 -33.83 -6.90
N LYS A 13 -34.86 -33.61 -6.02
CA LYS A 13 -34.39 -34.63 -5.08
C LYS A 13 -35.57 -35.26 -4.33
N PRO A 14 -35.76 -36.58 -4.41
CA PRO A 14 -36.90 -37.25 -3.79
C PRO A 14 -36.74 -37.30 -2.26
N LEU A 15 -37.87 -37.33 -1.55
CA LEU A 15 -37.92 -37.30 -0.09
C LEU A 15 -37.10 -38.42 0.57
N GLY A 16 -37.11 -39.63 -0.01
CA GLY A 16 -36.36 -40.77 0.52
C GLY A 16 -34.85 -40.52 0.64
N ARG A 17 -34.28 -39.71 -0.25
CA ARG A 17 -32.85 -39.38 -0.21
C ARG A 17 -32.51 -38.42 0.95
N TYR A 18 -33.41 -37.49 1.26
CA TYR A 18 -33.26 -36.63 2.44
C TYR A 18 -33.26 -37.42 3.74
N LEU A 19 -34.09 -38.45 3.80
CA LEU A 19 -34.24 -39.27 5.00
C LEU A 19 -33.01 -40.17 5.25
N ILE A 20 -32.40 -40.69 4.17
CA ILE A 20 -31.11 -41.41 4.27
C ILE A 20 -29.97 -40.48 4.66
N GLU A 21 -29.84 -39.34 3.99
CA GLU A 21 -28.73 -38.40 4.28
C GLU A 21 -28.85 -37.78 5.68
N GLY A 22 -30.07 -37.58 6.18
CA GLY A 22 -30.31 -37.16 7.57
C GLY A 22 -30.13 -38.27 8.61
N GLY A 23 -29.82 -39.50 8.19
CA GLY A 23 -29.67 -40.66 9.09
C GLY A 23 -30.97 -41.11 9.75
N PHE A 24 -32.12 -40.66 9.26
CA PHE A 24 -33.43 -41.02 9.82
C PHE A 24 -33.86 -42.42 9.42
N ILE A 25 -33.43 -42.89 8.24
CA ILE A 25 -33.62 -44.25 7.75
C ILE A 25 -32.38 -44.72 7.01
N ASP A 26 -32.22 -46.03 6.88
CA ASP A 26 -31.19 -46.61 6.02
C ASP A 26 -31.71 -46.98 4.62
N SER A 27 -30.78 -47.44 3.77
CA SER A 27 -31.08 -47.84 2.38
C SER A 27 -32.00 -49.05 2.28
N GLU A 28 -31.99 -49.97 3.25
CA GLU A 28 -32.83 -51.16 3.25
C GLU A 28 -34.27 -50.81 3.67
N GLN A 29 -34.43 -49.98 4.71
CA GLN A 29 -35.70 -49.41 5.12
C GLN A 29 -36.35 -48.61 3.99
N LEU A 30 -35.57 -47.83 3.22
CA LEU A 30 -36.08 -47.12 2.06
C LEU A 30 -36.57 -48.09 0.96
N LYS A 31 -35.83 -49.16 0.66
CA LYS A 31 -36.26 -50.17 -0.34
C LYS A 31 -37.58 -50.81 0.07
N VAL A 32 -37.72 -51.21 1.33
CA VAL A 32 -38.95 -51.81 1.86
C VAL A 32 -40.11 -50.81 1.79
N ALA A 33 -39.89 -49.56 2.17
CA ALA A 33 -40.92 -48.52 2.12
C ALA A 33 -41.36 -48.20 0.68
N LEU A 34 -40.44 -48.21 -0.29
CA LEU A 34 -40.75 -48.01 -1.71
C LEU A 34 -41.51 -49.19 -2.32
N ALA A 35 -41.20 -50.43 -1.91
CA ALA A 35 -41.97 -51.60 -2.31
C ALA A 35 -43.41 -51.52 -1.77
N ALA A 36 -43.57 -51.14 -0.49
CA ALA A 36 -44.88 -50.92 0.14
C ALA A 36 -45.64 -49.73 -0.49
N GLN A 37 -44.95 -48.68 -0.93
CA GLN A 37 -45.57 -47.53 -1.61
C GLN A 37 -46.30 -47.95 -2.89
N ARG A 38 -45.76 -48.93 -3.62
CA ARG A 38 -46.36 -49.43 -4.87
C ARG A 38 -47.59 -50.32 -4.61
N SER A 39 -47.55 -51.17 -3.59
CA SER A 39 -48.66 -52.07 -3.26
C SER A 39 -49.79 -51.38 -2.48
N GLU A 40 -49.44 -50.50 -1.53
CA GLU A 40 -50.41 -49.85 -0.64
C GLU A 40 -50.94 -48.51 -1.17
N ARG A 41 -50.38 -47.97 -2.27
CA ARG A 41 -50.70 -46.66 -2.86
C ARG A 41 -50.68 -45.49 -1.85
N ARG A 42 -49.80 -45.55 -0.85
CA ARG A 42 -49.63 -44.50 0.18
C ARG A 42 -48.41 -43.62 -0.09
N ARG A 43 -48.33 -42.47 0.59
CA ARG A 43 -47.13 -41.61 0.50
C ARG A 43 -45.98 -42.25 1.28
N LEU A 44 -44.76 -42.15 0.75
CA LEU A 44 -43.56 -42.72 1.37
C LEU A 44 -43.43 -42.34 2.86
N GLY A 45 -43.65 -41.07 3.20
CA GLY A 45 -43.56 -40.58 4.58
C GLY A 45 -44.56 -41.24 5.53
N GLU A 46 -45.80 -41.49 5.10
CA GLU A 46 -46.83 -42.16 5.92
C GLU A 46 -46.47 -43.61 6.23
N ILE A 47 -45.85 -44.30 5.26
CA ILE A 47 -45.40 -45.68 5.43
C ILE A 47 -44.28 -45.74 6.48
N LEU A 48 -43.31 -44.83 6.39
CA LEU A 48 -42.19 -44.75 7.33
C LEU A 48 -42.66 -44.44 8.76
N VAL A 49 -43.65 -43.55 8.90
CA VAL A 49 -44.23 -43.23 10.21
C VAL A 49 -45.00 -44.41 10.79
N ARG A 50 -45.83 -45.07 9.98
CA ARG A 50 -46.61 -46.25 10.43
C ARG A 50 -45.74 -47.44 10.81
N LYS A 51 -44.59 -47.62 10.15
CA LYS A 51 -43.59 -48.65 10.51
C LYS A 51 -42.81 -48.29 11.79
N GLY A 52 -42.99 -47.09 12.33
CA GLY A 52 -42.29 -46.61 13.53
C GLY A 52 -40.84 -46.19 13.28
N TRP A 53 -40.41 -46.10 12.01
CA TRP A 53 -39.03 -45.74 11.66
C TRP A 53 -38.76 -44.25 11.77
N ILE A 54 -39.80 -43.42 11.60
CA ILE A 54 -39.72 -41.96 11.77
C ILE A 54 -40.95 -41.50 12.55
N ARG A 55 -40.82 -40.49 13.43
CA ARG A 55 -41.99 -39.86 14.06
C ARG A 55 -42.65 -38.85 13.12
N GLN A 56 -43.97 -38.72 13.17
CA GLN A 56 -44.71 -37.76 12.33
C GLN A 56 -44.15 -36.34 12.46
N GLN A 57 -43.84 -35.90 13.69
CA GLN A 57 -43.28 -34.57 13.94
C GLN A 57 -41.91 -34.37 13.28
N THR A 58 -41.08 -35.41 13.22
CA THR A 58 -39.76 -35.37 12.57
C THR A 58 -39.89 -35.27 11.06
N LEU A 59 -40.83 -36.00 10.48
CA LEU A 59 -41.14 -35.93 9.05
C LEU A 59 -41.65 -34.55 8.66
N ASP A 60 -42.57 -33.99 9.43
CA ASP A 60 -43.15 -32.67 9.18
C ASP A 60 -42.10 -31.57 9.30
N TYR A 61 -41.26 -31.62 10.34
CA TYR A 61 -40.14 -30.69 10.51
C TYR A 61 -39.18 -30.73 9.33
N LEU A 62 -38.81 -31.92 8.86
CA LEU A 62 -37.88 -32.09 7.74
C LEU A 62 -38.47 -31.56 6.44
N ILE A 63 -39.77 -31.78 6.19
CA ILE A 63 -40.44 -31.26 5.00
C ILE A 63 -40.48 -29.73 5.04
N GLU A 64 -40.92 -29.15 6.17
CA GLU A 64 -41.15 -27.71 6.28
C GLU A 64 -39.84 -26.90 6.33
N LYS A 65 -38.86 -27.37 7.12
CA LYS A 65 -37.63 -26.60 7.38
C LYS A 65 -36.49 -26.92 6.42
N VAL A 66 -36.52 -28.05 5.72
CA VAL A 66 -35.41 -28.50 4.86
C VAL A 66 -35.86 -28.68 3.41
N VAL A 67 -36.85 -29.53 3.15
CA VAL A 67 -37.21 -29.92 1.77
C VAL A 67 -37.87 -28.77 1.00
N LEU A 68 -38.86 -28.10 1.59
CA LEU A 68 -39.59 -27.00 0.90
C LEU A 68 -38.70 -25.78 0.62
N PRO A 69 -37.87 -25.28 1.56
CA PRO A 69 -36.96 -24.17 1.31
C PRO A 69 -35.91 -24.48 0.24
N GLU A 70 -35.34 -25.70 0.24
CA GLU A 70 -34.34 -26.08 -0.75
C GLU A 70 -34.96 -26.19 -2.16
N ARG A 71 -36.13 -26.81 -2.29
CA ARG A 71 -36.85 -26.88 -3.58
C ARG A 71 -37.26 -25.51 -4.09
N SER A 72 -37.66 -24.60 -3.20
CA SER A 72 -38.00 -23.22 -3.55
C SER A 72 -36.77 -22.45 -4.01
N SER A 73 -35.63 -22.65 -3.35
CA SER A 73 -34.34 -22.07 -3.74
C SER A 73 -33.88 -22.59 -5.10
N GLN A 74 -33.97 -23.89 -5.35
CA GLN A 74 -33.63 -24.51 -6.64
C GLN A 74 -34.57 -24.03 -7.76
N LYS A 75 -35.88 -23.87 -7.50
CA LYS A 75 -36.83 -23.32 -8.48
C LYS A 75 -36.55 -21.86 -8.80
N LYS A 76 -36.24 -21.04 -7.79
CA LYS A 76 -35.83 -19.64 -7.97
C LYS A 76 -34.54 -19.53 -8.76
N LEU A 77 -33.56 -20.41 -8.49
CA LEU A 77 -32.31 -20.51 -9.24
C LEU A 77 -32.53 -20.92 -10.71
N ARG A 78 -33.46 -21.85 -10.97
CA ARG A 78 -33.85 -22.24 -12.34
C ARG A 78 -34.54 -21.12 -13.11
N LEU A 79 -35.32 -20.28 -12.43
CA LEU A 79 -35.97 -19.11 -13.04
C LEU A 79 -34.92 -18.04 -13.40
N ILE A 80 -33.96 -17.77 -12.51
CA ILE A 80 -32.82 -16.86 -12.76
C ILE A 80 -31.97 -17.37 -13.95
N GLN A 81 -31.67 -18.67 -14.01
CA GLN A 81 -30.92 -19.30 -15.12
C GLN A 81 -31.69 -19.36 -16.46
N LYS A 82 -32.99 -19.08 -16.49
CA LYS A 82 -33.77 -19.05 -17.73
C LYS A 82 -33.82 -17.65 -18.35
N ASP A 83 -33.78 -16.60 -17.52
CA ASP A 83 -33.65 -15.21 -17.95
C ASP A 83 -32.23 -14.91 -18.50
N ASP A 84 -31.19 -15.54 -17.94
CA ASP A 84 -29.79 -15.32 -18.37
C ASP A 84 -29.41 -15.98 -19.72
N ARG A 85 -30.28 -16.83 -20.31
CA ARG A 85 -30.00 -17.56 -21.57
C ARG A 85 -30.11 -16.71 -22.83
N HIS A 86 -30.51 -15.45 -22.75
CA HIS A 86 -30.58 -14.57 -23.93
C HIS A 86 -29.39 -13.62 -24.10
N GLN A 87 -28.33 -13.71 -23.26
CA GLN A 87 -27.25 -12.71 -23.33
C GLN A 87 -25.80 -13.21 -23.32
N LEU A 88 -25.50 -14.51 -23.26
CA LEU A 88 -24.12 -14.96 -22.98
C LEU A 88 -23.67 -16.14 -23.87
N ASP A 89 -23.45 -15.88 -25.15
CA ASP A 89 -22.66 -16.74 -26.06
C ASP A 89 -21.18 -16.35 -26.11
N THR A 90 -20.69 -15.59 -25.13
CA THR A 90 -19.26 -15.31 -25.01
C THR A 90 -18.85 -15.35 -23.54
N VAL A 91 -17.65 -15.87 -23.30
CA VAL A 91 -16.95 -15.95 -22.01
C VAL A 91 -17.23 -17.22 -21.19
N GLU A 92 -16.94 -18.39 -21.78
CA GLU A 92 -16.20 -19.40 -21.04
C GLU A 92 -14.80 -18.84 -20.73
N THR A 93 -14.50 -18.49 -19.47
CA THR A 93 -13.28 -18.86 -18.71
C THR A 93 -13.38 -18.22 -17.31
N LYS A 94 -13.14 -19.02 -16.26
CA LYS A 94 -12.90 -18.66 -14.84
C LYS A 94 -14.12 -18.47 -13.92
N GLN A 95 -14.51 -19.54 -13.23
CA GLN A 95 -15.04 -19.42 -11.86
C GLN A 95 -14.16 -20.21 -10.89
N GLN A 96 -13.09 -19.54 -10.44
CA GLN A 96 -12.49 -19.82 -9.14
C GLN A 96 -13.51 -19.51 -8.04
N THR A 97 -13.61 -20.42 -7.08
CA THR A 97 -14.34 -20.31 -5.81
C THR A 97 -14.12 -18.92 -5.18
N LYS A 98 -15.17 -18.08 -5.14
CA LYS A 98 -15.15 -16.77 -4.48
C LYS A 98 -15.11 -16.94 -2.96
N ILE A 99 -13.91 -17.01 -2.39
CA ILE A 99 -13.69 -16.78 -0.96
C ILE A 99 -14.12 -15.32 -0.66
N PRO A 100 -14.95 -15.05 0.37
CA PRO A 100 -15.31 -13.68 0.72
C PRO A 100 -14.06 -12.88 1.11
N ARG A 101 -13.73 -11.86 0.32
CA ARG A 101 -12.64 -10.91 0.60
C ARG A 101 -13.22 -9.69 1.29
N GLN A 102 -12.73 -9.36 2.49
CA GLN A 102 -13.00 -8.06 3.10
C GLN A 102 -12.08 -7.02 2.46
N LYS A 103 -12.67 -5.91 1.99
CA LYS A 103 -11.95 -4.78 1.41
C LYS A 103 -11.82 -3.71 2.48
N LEU A 104 -10.61 -3.46 2.95
CA LEU A 104 -10.30 -2.34 3.84
C LEU A 104 -9.65 -1.22 3.02
N GLU A 105 -10.28 -0.04 2.98
CA GLU A 105 -9.74 1.14 2.28
C GLU A 105 -9.30 2.18 3.32
N ILE A 106 -8.00 2.47 3.38
CA ILE A 106 -7.43 3.48 4.30
C ILE A 106 -7.08 4.73 3.50
N PRO A 107 -7.76 5.87 3.70
CA PRO A 107 -7.45 7.11 2.99
C PRO A 107 -6.13 7.71 3.49
N VAL A 108 -5.30 8.18 2.56
CA VAL A 108 -4.04 8.86 2.84
C VAL A 108 -4.32 10.35 3.03
N SER A 109 -4.23 10.84 4.27
CA SER A 109 -4.50 12.25 4.58
C SER A 109 -3.22 13.09 4.46
N PRO A 110 -3.21 14.18 3.66
CA PRO A 110 -2.03 15.04 3.50
C PRO A 110 -1.48 15.55 4.84
N TYR A 111 -2.37 16.04 5.71
CA TYR A 111 -2.01 16.60 7.01
C TYR A 111 -1.46 15.55 7.98
N ARG A 112 -2.10 14.38 8.09
CA ARG A 112 -1.66 13.34 9.04
C ARG A 112 -0.30 12.76 8.62
N THR A 113 -0.13 12.49 7.32
CA THR A 113 1.12 11.93 6.79
C THR A 113 2.28 12.90 7.02
N THR A 114 2.13 14.15 6.60
CA THR A 114 3.24 15.13 6.70
C THR A 114 3.55 15.55 8.12
N ARG A 115 2.56 15.55 9.02
CA ARG A 115 2.79 15.77 10.46
C ARG A 115 3.62 14.64 11.08
N LEU A 116 3.35 13.38 10.70
CA LEU A 116 4.17 12.25 11.15
C LEU A 116 5.61 12.38 10.66
N LEU A 117 5.80 12.65 9.37
CA LEU A 117 7.12 12.88 8.78
C LEU A 117 7.85 14.02 9.51
N PHE A 118 7.19 15.16 9.72
CA PHE A 118 7.79 16.28 10.45
C PHE A 118 8.27 15.89 11.86
N TYR A 119 7.46 15.15 12.63
CA TYR A 119 7.90 14.70 13.95
C TYR A 119 9.09 13.75 13.91
N ILE A 120 9.15 12.87 12.92
CA ILE A 120 10.32 11.99 12.73
C ILE A 120 11.56 12.85 12.45
N ALA A 121 11.48 13.84 11.55
CA ALA A 121 12.61 14.71 11.24
C ALA A 121 13.10 15.50 12.47
N VAL A 122 12.18 16.02 13.30
CA VAL A 122 12.55 16.72 14.55
C VAL A 122 13.20 15.77 15.56
N ILE A 123 12.72 14.53 15.67
CA ILE A 123 13.33 13.53 16.55
C ILE A 123 14.75 13.18 16.07
N LEU A 124 14.95 13.02 14.75
CA LEU A 124 16.26 12.75 14.17
C LEU A 124 17.23 13.90 14.42
N LEU A 125 16.79 15.16 14.22
CA LEU A 125 17.59 16.33 14.56
C LEU A 125 17.97 16.36 16.06
N GLY A 126 17.02 16.05 16.94
CA GLY A 126 17.30 15.94 18.37
C GLY A 126 18.32 14.85 18.70
N ALA A 127 18.19 13.68 18.08
CA ALA A 127 19.11 12.56 18.25
C ALA A 127 20.52 12.88 17.74
N HIS A 128 20.62 13.55 16.59
CA HIS A 128 21.87 14.08 16.04
C HIS A 128 22.57 15.00 17.04
N LEU A 129 21.87 16.04 17.50
CA LEU A 129 22.45 17.04 18.41
C LEU A 129 22.89 16.43 19.75
N VAL A 130 22.12 15.48 20.29
CA VAL A 130 22.49 14.75 21.50
C VAL A 130 23.70 13.86 21.24
N GLY A 131 23.73 13.12 20.14
CA GLY A 131 24.86 12.27 19.74
C GLY A 131 26.15 13.09 19.64
N GLN A 132 26.10 14.18 18.88
CA GLN A 132 27.24 15.08 18.67
C GLN A 132 27.69 15.77 19.97
N PHE A 133 26.76 16.16 20.85
CA PHE A 133 27.11 16.69 22.16
C PHE A 133 27.84 15.64 23.01
N THR A 134 27.37 14.39 23.02
CA THR A 134 27.99 13.33 23.82
C THR A 134 29.40 13.01 23.34
N GLU A 135 29.62 12.96 22.02
CA GLU A 135 30.92 12.71 21.40
C GLU A 135 31.94 13.82 21.74
N HIS A 136 31.51 15.08 21.70
CA HIS A 136 32.40 16.23 21.87
C HIS A 136 32.66 16.64 23.33
N PHE A 137 31.73 16.41 24.25
CA PHE A 137 31.82 16.97 25.61
C PHE A 137 31.85 15.94 26.74
N LEU A 138 31.43 14.69 26.49
CA LEU A 138 31.44 13.66 27.52
C LEU A 138 32.65 12.73 27.36
N PRO A 139 33.17 12.17 28.48
CA PRO A 139 34.14 11.09 28.43
C PRO A 139 33.63 9.90 27.63
N ASP A 140 34.54 9.07 27.14
CA ASP A 140 34.19 7.84 26.43
C ASP A 140 33.35 6.90 27.32
N TYR A 141 32.33 6.29 26.71
CA TYR A 141 31.47 5.29 27.35
C TYR A 141 30.96 4.30 26.31
N PHE A 142 30.57 3.11 26.79
CA PHE A 142 30.09 2.04 25.94
C PHE A 142 28.97 2.52 25.01
N SER A 143 29.13 2.32 23.70
CA SER A 143 28.20 2.72 22.62
C SER A 143 28.07 4.22 22.30
N ARG A 144 28.86 5.11 22.92
CA ARG A 144 28.84 6.56 22.63
C ARG A 144 28.98 6.83 21.13
N ASP A 145 30.10 6.40 20.56
CA ASP A 145 30.44 6.68 19.16
C ASP A 145 29.45 5.99 18.21
N PHE A 146 29.04 4.75 18.53
CA PHE A 146 28.02 4.05 17.76
C PHE A 146 26.69 4.82 17.68
N ILE A 147 26.20 5.35 18.81
CA ILE A 147 24.94 6.11 18.84
C ILE A 147 25.11 7.45 18.11
N ALA A 148 26.24 8.12 18.31
CA ALA A 148 26.54 9.38 17.64
C ALA A 148 26.56 9.19 16.11
N GLU A 149 27.22 8.15 15.61
CA GLU A 149 27.28 7.83 14.18
C GLU A 149 25.93 7.37 13.61
N LEU A 150 25.16 6.58 14.36
CA LEU A 150 23.86 6.04 13.90
C LEU A 150 22.81 7.12 13.62
N PHE A 151 22.91 8.27 14.30
CA PHE A 151 21.98 9.40 14.17
C PHE A 151 22.66 10.67 13.65
N ASN A 152 23.91 10.60 13.19
CA ASN A 152 24.61 11.76 12.65
C ASN A 152 23.97 12.19 11.33
N LEU A 153 23.42 13.40 11.27
CA LEU A 153 22.80 13.94 10.06
C LEU A 153 23.81 14.23 8.94
N ASP A 154 25.07 14.53 9.29
CA ASP A 154 26.16 14.88 8.36
C ASP A 154 26.87 13.63 7.79
N ARG A 155 26.43 12.42 8.19
CA ARG A 155 27.01 11.17 7.71
C ARG A 155 26.03 10.37 6.89
N GLU A 156 26.63 9.49 6.12
CA GLU A 156 25.93 8.64 5.18
C GLU A 156 25.75 7.22 5.70
N LEU A 157 24.79 6.49 5.10
CA LEU A 157 24.47 5.09 5.42
C LEU A 157 23.98 4.86 6.86
N ASN A 158 23.19 5.78 7.38
CA ASN A 158 22.60 5.69 8.72
C ASN A 158 21.07 5.88 8.71
N ILE A 159 20.46 6.06 9.89
CA ILE A 159 18.99 6.21 10.01
C ILE A 159 18.50 7.50 9.34
N PRO A 160 19.09 8.68 9.60
CA PRO A 160 18.78 9.89 8.85
C PRO A 160 18.85 9.76 7.32
N THR A 161 19.94 9.24 6.75
CA THR A 161 20.07 9.05 5.30
C THR A 161 18.93 8.20 4.74
N LEU A 162 18.59 7.09 5.40
CA LEU A 162 17.48 6.23 4.98
C LEU A 162 16.14 6.97 5.01
N TYR A 163 15.95 7.86 5.98
CA TYR A 163 14.76 8.67 6.10
C TYR A 163 14.66 9.73 4.99
N ALA A 164 15.73 10.50 4.74
CA ALA A 164 15.81 11.48 3.66
C ALA A 164 15.60 10.83 2.28
N MET A 165 16.28 9.70 2.01
CA MET A 165 16.07 8.87 0.82
C MET A 165 14.60 8.45 0.68
N GLY A 166 13.98 8.01 1.78
CA GLY A 166 12.58 7.64 1.82
C GLY A 166 11.64 8.79 1.45
N LEU A 167 11.90 10.01 1.93
CA LEU A 167 11.13 11.20 1.58
C LEU A 167 11.21 11.51 0.08
N LEU A 168 12.42 11.46 -0.49
CA LEU A 168 12.67 11.71 -1.91
C LEU A 168 12.01 10.62 -2.78
N LEU A 169 12.11 9.35 -2.39
CA LEU A 169 11.47 8.24 -3.10
C LEU A 169 9.94 8.32 -3.06
N VAL A 170 9.36 8.64 -1.90
CA VAL A 170 7.91 8.88 -1.78
C VAL A 170 7.48 10.02 -2.69
N SER A 171 8.25 11.11 -2.74
CA SER A 171 7.98 12.23 -3.65
C SER A 171 8.01 11.78 -5.12
N SER A 172 9.03 11.01 -5.51
CA SER A 172 9.14 10.43 -6.86
C SER A 172 7.93 9.55 -7.22
N ILE A 173 7.49 8.70 -6.30
CA ILE A 173 6.32 7.82 -6.48
C ILE A 173 5.03 8.63 -6.61
N LEU A 174 4.81 9.63 -5.75
CA LEU A 174 3.63 10.49 -5.82
C LEU A 174 3.58 11.27 -7.14
N LEU A 175 4.71 11.77 -7.62
CA LEU A 175 4.83 12.41 -8.94
C LEU A 175 4.49 11.44 -10.07
N ALA A 176 4.97 10.19 -10.01
CA ALA A 176 4.63 9.15 -10.99
C ALA A 176 3.13 8.80 -10.98
N ILE A 177 2.50 8.74 -9.82
CA ILE A 177 1.05 8.54 -9.67
C ILE A 177 0.29 9.68 -10.34
N ILE A 178 0.69 10.94 -10.06
CA ILE A 178 0.08 12.12 -10.68
C ILE A 178 0.26 12.09 -12.21
N ALA A 179 1.47 11.78 -12.68
CA ALA A 179 1.77 11.65 -14.11
C ALA A 179 0.87 10.62 -14.78
N ARG A 180 0.71 9.44 -14.16
CA ARG A 180 -0.12 8.36 -14.69
C ARG A 180 -1.59 8.75 -14.75
N ALA A 181 -2.12 9.37 -13.69
CA ALA A 181 -3.50 9.84 -13.66
C ALA A 181 -3.76 10.96 -14.69
N LYS A 182 -2.80 11.85 -14.91
CA LYS A 182 -2.84 12.89 -15.95
C LYS A 182 -2.78 12.31 -17.36
N HIS A 183 -2.00 11.25 -17.58
CA HIS A 183 -1.91 10.56 -18.85
C HIS A 183 -3.25 9.93 -19.24
N VAL A 184 -3.94 9.29 -18.30
CA VAL A 184 -5.28 8.71 -18.54
C VAL A 184 -6.30 9.79 -18.95
N ARG A 185 -6.12 11.04 -18.51
CA ARG A 185 -6.98 12.18 -18.87
C ARG A 185 -6.54 12.92 -20.15
N GLY A 186 -5.48 12.46 -20.84
CA GLY A 186 -4.98 13.09 -22.06
C GLY A 186 -4.30 14.46 -21.85
N ASP A 187 -3.79 14.73 -20.65
CA ASP A 187 -3.17 16.02 -20.32
C ASP A 187 -1.77 16.17 -20.96
N ARG A 188 -1.48 17.34 -21.55
CA ARG A 188 -0.18 17.63 -22.20
C ARG A 188 0.94 17.83 -21.18
N GLN A 189 0.62 18.11 -19.92
CA GLN A 189 1.61 18.37 -18.87
C GLN A 189 2.23 17.10 -18.27
N VAL A 190 1.81 15.90 -18.68
CA VAL A 190 2.32 14.61 -18.17
C VAL A 190 3.84 14.54 -18.18
N ARG A 191 4.48 15.03 -19.26
CA ARG A 191 5.94 15.03 -19.39
C ARG A 191 6.66 15.73 -18.24
N TYR A 192 6.07 16.79 -17.68
CA TYR A 192 6.69 17.53 -16.56
C TYR A 192 6.61 16.73 -15.26
N TRP A 193 5.48 16.07 -15.01
CA TRP A 193 5.32 15.18 -13.85
C TRP A 193 6.26 13.97 -13.93
N VAL A 194 6.42 13.38 -15.12
CA VAL A 194 7.39 12.28 -15.35
C VAL A 194 8.82 12.78 -15.13
N ALA A 195 9.18 13.93 -15.70
CA ALA A 195 10.52 14.50 -15.54
C ALA A 195 10.86 14.78 -14.07
N LEU A 196 9.94 15.39 -13.30
CA LEU A 196 10.11 15.60 -11.86
C LEU A 196 10.24 14.27 -11.11
N SER A 197 9.45 13.25 -11.46
CA SER A 197 9.55 11.92 -10.82
C SER A 197 10.94 11.31 -11.01
N ILE A 198 11.51 11.42 -12.22
CA ILE A 198 12.87 10.96 -12.54
C ILE A 198 13.92 11.77 -11.77
N ILE A 199 13.77 13.10 -11.71
CA ILE A 199 14.68 13.97 -10.95
C ILE A 199 14.71 13.57 -9.47
N PHE A 200 13.54 13.43 -8.83
CA PHE A 200 13.46 13.02 -7.43
C PHE A 200 13.99 11.60 -7.19
N LEU A 201 13.86 10.70 -8.16
CA LEU A 201 14.49 9.38 -8.08
C LEU A 201 16.02 9.50 -8.14
N GLY A 202 16.54 10.37 -9.00
CA GLY A 202 17.96 10.68 -9.07
C GLY A 202 18.49 11.25 -7.76
N LEU A 203 17.78 12.21 -7.15
CA LEU A 203 18.11 12.76 -5.84
C LEU A 203 18.09 11.69 -4.74
N ALA A 204 17.10 10.79 -4.75
CA ALA A 204 17.06 9.68 -3.79
C ALA A 204 18.23 8.69 -3.94
N ILE A 205 18.79 8.56 -5.14
CA ILE A 205 19.99 7.75 -5.39
C ILE A 205 21.24 8.50 -4.93
N ASP A 206 21.30 9.80 -5.22
CA ASP A 206 22.37 10.68 -4.78
C ASP A 206 22.53 10.63 -3.27
N GLU A 207 21.44 10.72 -2.51
CA GLU A 207 21.40 10.57 -1.04
C GLU A 207 22.14 9.35 -0.49
N ILE A 208 22.18 8.20 -1.18
CA ILE A 208 22.93 7.03 -0.68
C ILE A 208 24.37 7.01 -1.21
N THR A 209 24.59 7.60 -2.37
CA THR A 209 25.87 7.53 -3.08
C THR A 209 26.77 8.71 -2.78
N SER A 210 26.21 9.80 -2.26
CA SER A 210 26.86 11.07 -1.96
C SER A 210 27.61 11.57 -3.18
N LEU A 211 26.96 11.49 -4.36
CA LEU A 211 27.64 11.80 -5.62
C LEU A 211 28.00 13.29 -5.65
N HIS A 212 27.14 14.15 -5.14
CA HIS A 212 27.43 15.58 -5.02
C HIS A 212 28.67 15.86 -4.14
N GLU A 213 28.83 15.17 -3.00
CA GLU A 213 30.04 15.31 -2.17
C GLU A 213 31.30 14.86 -2.91
N ARG A 214 31.23 13.73 -3.62
CA ARG A 214 32.36 13.20 -4.41
C ARG A 214 32.80 14.13 -5.53
N MET A 215 31.93 15.05 -5.96
CA MET A 215 32.29 16.08 -6.95
C MET A 215 33.10 17.23 -6.36
N THR A 216 33.06 17.44 -5.03
CA THR A 216 33.77 18.54 -4.38
C THR A 216 35.27 18.46 -4.62
N ASP A 217 35.94 17.35 -4.28
CA ASP A 217 37.40 17.27 -4.33
C ASP A 217 38.01 17.46 -5.73
N PRO A 218 37.49 16.82 -6.80
CA PRO A 218 37.98 17.04 -8.15
C PRO A 218 37.78 18.49 -8.62
N LEU A 219 36.65 19.12 -8.29
CA LEU A 219 36.37 20.50 -8.71
C LEU A 219 37.18 21.51 -7.90
N ARG A 220 37.28 21.32 -6.58
CA ARG A 220 38.04 22.19 -5.69
C ARG A 220 39.51 22.27 -6.10
N SER A 221 40.11 21.12 -6.38
CA SER A 221 41.50 21.02 -6.84
C SER A 221 41.71 21.61 -8.24
N ALA A 222 40.74 21.47 -9.14
CA ALA A 222 40.81 22.05 -10.48
C ALA A 222 40.69 23.59 -10.49
N PHE A 223 39.89 24.17 -9.59
CA PHE A 223 39.55 25.60 -9.59
C PHE A 223 40.16 26.41 -8.44
N ASN A 224 40.96 25.79 -7.56
CA ASN A 224 41.47 26.40 -6.32
C ASN A 224 40.34 27.08 -5.50
N ALA A 225 39.18 26.42 -5.44
CA ALA A 225 38.00 26.97 -4.79
C ALA A 225 38.19 27.05 -3.27
N SER A 226 37.64 28.11 -2.65
CA SER A 226 37.73 28.36 -1.21
C SER A 226 36.55 29.19 -0.71
N GLY A 227 36.41 29.30 0.61
CA GLY A 227 35.39 30.08 1.28
C GLY A 227 34.00 29.46 1.10
N LEU A 228 33.03 30.24 0.61
CA LEU A 228 31.65 29.76 0.36
C LEU A 228 31.57 28.67 -0.73
N LEU A 229 32.63 28.46 -1.51
CA LEU A 229 32.73 27.40 -2.53
C LEU A 229 33.66 26.26 -2.09
N HIS A 230 33.91 26.16 -0.77
CA HIS A 230 34.69 25.06 -0.20
C HIS A 230 34.14 23.70 -0.64
N TYR A 231 32.82 23.53 -0.56
CA TYR A 231 32.10 22.44 -1.22
C TYR A 231 31.74 22.86 -2.65
N THR A 232 32.57 22.45 -3.61
CA THR A 232 32.55 23.03 -4.96
C THR A 232 31.41 22.48 -5.83
N TRP A 233 30.74 21.39 -5.42
CA TRP A 233 29.56 20.87 -6.12
C TRP A 233 28.39 21.87 -6.15
N ILE A 234 28.36 22.83 -5.21
CA ILE A 234 27.45 23.97 -5.15
C ILE A 234 27.32 24.67 -6.51
N VAL A 235 28.41 24.81 -7.28
CA VAL A 235 28.37 25.46 -8.59
C VAL A 235 27.54 24.65 -9.61
N PRO A 236 27.83 23.37 -9.88
CA PRO A 236 26.92 22.48 -10.61
C PRO A 236 25.49 22.47 -10.06
N GLY A 237 25.32 22.45 -8.74
CA GLY A 237 24.00 22.46 -8.07
C GLY A 237 23.17 23.70 -8.42
N ILE A 238 23.75 24.91 -8.30
CA ILE A 238 23.10 26.17 -8.68
C ILE A 238 22.70 26.15 -10.16
N ILE A 239 23.59 25.71 -11.05
CA ILE A 239 23.30 25.62 -12.49
C ILE A 239 22.12 24.67 -12.72
N PHE A 240 22.13 23.49 -12.08
CA PHE A 240 21.05 22.51 -12.18
C PHE A 240 19.71 23.07 -11.69
N VAL A 241 19.69 23.74 -10.53
CA VAL A 241 18.48 24.38 -9.98
C VAL A 241 17.93 25.46 -10.91
N LEU A 242 18.79 26.31 -11.46
CA LEU A 242 18.38 27.36 -12.41
C LEU A 242 17.80 26.75 -13.71
N LEU A 243 18.44 25.73 -14.27
CA LEU A 243 17.96 25.02 -15.45
C LEU A 243 16.60 24.35 -15.18
N CYS A 244 16.44 23.71 -14.02
CA CYS A 244 15.16 23.15 -13.59
C CYS A 244 14.10 24.24 -13.47
N PHE A 245 14.37 25.32 -12.74
CA PHE A 245 13.42 26.41 -12.56
C PHE A 245 12.94 26.98 -13.91
N LEU A 246 13.85 27.23 -14.84
CA LEU A 246 13.51 27.71 -16.19
C LEU A 246 12.71 26.68 -17.00
N ALA A 247 13.12 25.41 -16.99
CA ALA A 247 12.44 24.33 -17.70
C ALA A 247 11.02 24.09 -17.19
N PHE A 248 10.79 24.24 -15.88
CA PHE A 248 9.52 24.02 -15.21
C PHE A 248 8.72 25.31 -14.97
N ALA A 249 9.23 26.51 -15.29
CA ALA A 249 8.56 27.79 -14.99
C ALA A 249 7.15 27.88 -15.58
N LYS A 250 6.98 27.46 -16.85
CA LYS A 250 5.66 27.42 -17.50
C LYS A 250 4.73 26.42 -16.81
N PHE A 251 5.24 25.23 -16.48
CA PHE A 251 4.48 24.20 -15.77
C PHE A 251 4.03 24.70 -14.40
N LEU A 252 4.92 25.33 -13.63
CA LEU A 252 4.61 25.93 -12.33
C LEU A 252 3.53 27.00 -12.45
N LYS A 253 3.59 27.85 -13.49
CA LYS A 253 2.59 28.90 -13.74
C LYS A 253 1.19 28.31 -13.96
N ASP A 254 1.10 27.18 -14.64
CA ASP A 254 -0.15 26.51 -14.99
C ASP A 254 -0.77 25.70 -13.82
N LEU A 255 -0.05 25.52 -12.71
CA LEU A 255 -0.57 24.82 -11.53
C LEU A 255 -1.58 25.68 -10.74
N PRO A 256 -2.53 25.05 -10.01
CA PRO A 256 -3.39 25.74 -9.07
C PRO A 256 -2.58 26.58 -8.07
N SER A 257 -3.05 27.79 -7.76
CA SER A 257 -2.29 28.79 -6.99
C SER A 257 -1.74 28.27 -5.66
N LYS A 258 -2.55 27.51 -4.92
CA LYS A 258 -2.15 26.91 -3.64
C LYS A 258 -1.06 25.85 -3.81
N THR A 259 -1.17 24.97 -4.81
CA THR A 259 -0.14 23.96 -5.10
C THR A 259 1.14 24.61 -5.56
N ARG A 260 1.05 25.62 -6.44
CA ARG A 260 2.21 26.40 -6.89
C ARG A 260 2.94 27.05 -5.72
N GLN A 261 2.23 27.71 -4.81
CA GLN A 261 2.83 28.36 -3.64
C GLN A 261 3.52 27.34 -2.73
N LEU A 262 2.89 26.19 -2.45
CA LEU A 262 3.49 25.15 -1.63
C LEU A 262 4.75 24.56 -2.25
N ILE A 263 4.75 24.31 -3.57
CA ILE A 263 5.93 23.81 -4.29
C ILE A 263 7.05 24.85 -4.28
N LEU A 264 6.74 26.13 -4.47
CA LEU A 264 7.74 27.20 -4.40
C LEU A 264 8.34 27.32 -2.99
N VAL A 265 7.51 27.30 -1.94
CA VAL A 265 7.98 27.32 -0.55
C VAL A 265 8.86 26.09 -0.23
N ALA A 266 8.40 24.90 -0.63
CA ALA A 266 9.18 23.67 -0.48
C ALA A 266 10.54 23.75 -1.16
N GLY A 267 10.55 24.17 -2.44
CA GLY A 267 11.78 24.31 -3.22
C GLY A 267 12.72 25.36 -2.64
N THR A 268 12.21 26.51 -2.17
CA THR A 268 13.04 27.53 -1.52
C THR A 268 13.66 27.02 -0.23
N ILE A 269 12.91 26.32 0.62
CA ILE A 269 13.44 25.76 1.88
C ILE A 269 14.52 24.72 1.58
N PHE A 270 14.24 23.78 0.66
CA PHE A 270 15.19 22.75 0.25
C PHE A 270 16.49 23.35 -0.29
N VAL A 271 16.40 24.25 -1.28
CA VAL A 271 17.57 24.90 -1.91
C VAL A 271 18.33 25.78 -0.91
N SER A 272 17.64 26.35 0.09
CA SER A 272 18.32 27.12 1.14
C SER A 272 19.19 26.22 2.02
N GLY A 273 18.79 24.97 2.31
CA GLY A 273 19.64 23.97 2.95
C GLY A 273 20.81 23.59 2.03
N ALA A 274 20.49 22.86 0.97
CA ALA A 274 21.40 22.22 0.01
C ALA A 274 22.41 23.11 -0.72
N ILE A 275 22.28 24.43 -0.63
CA ILE A 275 23.18 25.38 -1.30
C ILE A 275 23.54 26.49 -0.34
N GLY A 276 22.54 27.08 0.33
CA GLY A 276 22.75 28.24 1.19
C GLY A 276 23.47 27.90 2.49
N ILE A 277 22.91 26.97 3.26
CA ILE A 277 23.46 26.58 4.57
C ILE A 277 24.73 25.78 4.35
N GLU A 278 24.78 24.92 3.35
CA GLU A 278 26.00 24.19 3.00
C GLU A 278 27.16 25.13 2.64
N ALA A 279 26.93 26.20 1.87
CA ALA A 279 27.97 27.20 1.59
C ALA A 279 28.51 27.83 2.89
N ILE A 280 27.64 28.08 3.86
CA ILE A 280 28.02 28.59 5.18
C ILE A 280 28.81 27.52 5.95
N GLY A 281 28.36 26.26 5.91
CA GLY A 281 29.05 25.10 6.47
C GLY A 281 30.46 24.95 5.92
N GLY A 282 30.63 25.01 4.61
CA GLY A 282 31.94 24.91 3.95
C GLY A 282 32.88 26.08 4.30
N TYR A 283 32.37 27.30 4.38
CA TYR A 283 33.16 28.44 4.86
C TYR A 283 33.60 28.24 6.32
N TYR A 284 32.71 27.76 7.17
CA TYR A 284 32.99 27.47 8.57
C TYR A 284 34.03 26.32 8.70
N ALA A 285 33.83 25.22 7.98
CA ALA A 285 34.70 24.05 7.93
C ALA A 285 36.13 24.43 7.51
N GLN A 286 36.29 25.32 6.54
CA GLN A 286 37.60 25.79 6.12
C GLN A 286 38.39 26.48 7.25
N ILE A 287 37.71 27.21 8.13
CA ILE A 287 38.34 28.02 9.18
C ILE A 287 38.53 27.22 10.47
N TYR A 288 37.51 26.46 10.87
CA TYR A 288 37.43 25.80 12.17
C TYR A 288 37.55 24.27 12.10
N GLY A 289 37.60 23.71 10.89
CA GLY A 289 37.48 22.27 10.66
C GLY A 289 36.05 21.76 10.78
N GLU A 290 35.86 20.49 10.45
CA GLU A 290 34.55 19.80 10.51
C GLU A 290 34.33 19.09 11.86
N GLN A 291 35.42 18.76 12.56
CA GLN A 291 35.39 17.98 13.81
C GLN A 291 35.13 18.88 15.03
N ASN A 292 33.98 19.57 15.04
CA ASN A 292 33.54 20.36 16.17
C ASN A 292 32.01 20.51 16.23
N MET A 293 31.50 20.80 17.44
CA MET A 293 30.07 20.99 17.70
C MET A 293 29.44 22.11 16.85
N GLY A 294 30.18 23.17 16.53
CA GLY A 294 29.67 24.27 15.72
C GLY A 294 29.32 23.82 14.29
N TYR A 295 30.23 23.06 13.67
CA TYR A 295 29.99 22.46 12.37
C TYR A 295 28.83 21.45 12.42
N ALA A 296 28.79 20.59 13.43
CA ALA A 296 27.70 19.63 13.62
C ALA A 296 26.31 20.28 13.74
N VAL A 297 26.21 21.45 14.36
CA VAL A 297 24.96 22.21 14.42
C VAL A 297 24.59 22.77 13.04
N ILE A 298 25.56 23.29 12.28
CA ILE A 298 25.31 23.83 10.93
C ILE A 298 24.79 22.71 10.01
N ALA A 299 25.48 21.58 9.96
CA ALA A 299 25.06 20.41 9.19
C ALA A 299 23.68 19.90 9.62
N GLY A 300 23.40 19.86 10.94
CA GLY A 300 22.07 19.49 11.44
C GLY A 300 20.95 20.44 10.96
N ILE A 301 21.22 21.74 10.83
CA ILE A 301 20.24 22.71 10.30
C ILE A 301 20.08 22.53 8.79
N GLU A 302 21.18 22.34 8.06
CA GLU A 302 21.19 22.06 6.62
C GLU A 302 20.26 20.90 6.27
N GLU A 303 20.56 19.74 6.84
CA GLU A 303 19.82 18.50 6.64
C GLU A 303 18.35 18.61 7.04
N PHE A 304 18.08 19.32 8.15
CA PHE A 304 16.71 19.59 8.56
C PHE A 304 15.95 20.45 7.55
N PHE A 305 16.60 21.45 6.94
CA PHE A 305 15.99 22.28 5.91
C PHE A 305 15.69 21.46 4.65
N GLU A 306 16.59 20.58 4.23
CA GLU A 306 16.34 19.67 3.12
C GLU A 306 15.13 18.77 3.36
N MET A 307 15.13 18.04 4.48
CA MET A 307 14.00 17.19 4.87
C MET A 307 12.70 17.98 4.97
N LEU A 308 12.71 19.16 5.58
CA LEU A 308 11.53 20.01 5.74
C LEU A 308 10.98 20.45 4.37
N GLY A 309 11.86 20.84 3.44
CA GLY A 309 11.50 21.18 2.07
C GLY A 309 10.76 20.02 1.39
N VAL A 310 11.32 18.81 1.46
CA VAL A 310 10.69 17.62 0.86
C VAL A 310 9.36 17.26 1.56
N ILE A 311 9.26 17.40 2.89
CA ILE A 311 8.00 17.16 3.63
C ILE A 311 6.89 18.12 3.16
N ILE A 312 7.20 19.41 2.99
CA ILE A 312 6.25 20.40 2.44
C ILE A 312 5.88 20.06 0.99
N PHE A 313 6.84 19.56 0.20
CA PHE A 313 6.57 19.10 -1.16
C PHE A 313 5.61 17.89 -1.18
N ILE A 314 5.82 16.89 -0.32
CA ILE A 314 4.90 15.76 -0.14
C ILE A 314 3.51 16.25 0.24
N TYR A 315 3.41 17.21 1.15
CA TYR A 315 2.13 17.84 1.50
C TYR A 315 1.45 18.46 0.28
N ALA A 316 2.21 19.18 -0.55
CA ALA A 316 1.71 19.80 -1.78
C ALA A 316 1.17 18.74 -2.76
N LEU A 317 1.91 17.65 -2.97
CA LEU A 317 1.52 16.56 -3.87
C LEU A 317 0.28 15.82 -3.38
N LEU A 318 0.25 15.43 -2.09
CA LEU A 318 -0.91 14.76 -1.51
C LEU A 318 -2.15 15.67 -1.53
N SER A 319 -2.00 16.96 -1.22
CA SER A 319 -3.08 17.94 -1.30
C SER A 319 -3.58 18.16 -2.73
N TYR A 320 -2.69 18.10 -3.71
CA TYR A 320 -3.05 18.18 -5.12
C TYR A 320 -3.82 16.93 -5.57
N ILE A 321 -3.38 15.73 -5.18
CA ILE A 321 -4.10 14.48 -5.45
C ILE A 321 -5.49 14.51 -4.80
N ASP A 322 -5.60 14.96 -3.56
CA ASP A 322 -6.88 15.05 -2.84
C ASP A 322 -7.89 15.93 -3.58
N LYS A 323 -7.46 17.12 -4.02
CA LYS A 323 -8.34 18.09 -4.68
C LYS A 323 -8.64 17.78 -6.15
N GLU A 324 -7.64 17.39 -6.92
CA GLU A 324 -7.75 17.26 -8.39
C GLU A 324 -8.06 15.82 -8.85
N MET A 325 -7.85 14.83 -7.97
CA MET A 325 -7.92 13.40 -8.32
C MET A 325 -8.88 12.59 -7.44
N LYS A 326 -9.64 13.24 -6.54
CA LYS A 326 -10.58 12.61 -5.60
C LYS A 326 -9.91 11.75 -4.51
N GLY A 327 -8.67 12.10 -4.11
CA GLY A 327 -7.98 11.44 -3.01
C GLY A 327 -7.17 10.21 -3.38
N LEU A 328 -6.38 9.75 -2.41
CA LEU A 328 -5.57 8.53 -2.47
C LEU A 328 -5.97 7.61 -1.32
N SER A 329 -6.18 6.33 -1.61
CA SER A 329 -6.49 5.31 -0.58
C SER A 329 -5.67 4.06 -0.82
N VAL A 330 -5.12 3.48 0.25
CA VAL A 330 -4.50 2.15 0.22
C VAL A 330 -5.58 1.10 0.44
N ARG A 331 -5.68 0.14 -0.47
CA ARG A 331 -6.67 -0.94 -0.41
C ARG A 331 -6.00 -2.25 0.01
N PHE A 332 -6.51 -2.86 1.07
CA PHE A 332 -6.14 -4.20 1.51
C PHE A 332 -7.27 -5.17 1.21
N GLU A 333 -6.97 -6.25 0.51
CA GLU A 333 -7.89 -7.37 0.33
C GLU A 333 -7.50 -8.50 1.29
N ILE A 334 -8.25 -8.63 2.38
CA ILE A 334 -8.01 -9.68 3.37
C ILE A 334 -8.86 -10.89 2.99
N VAL A 335 -8.20 -12.02 2.73
CA VAL A 335 -8.87 -13.30 2.47
C VAL A 335 -9.27 -13.90 3.81
N ALA A 336 -10.57 -13.90 4.12
CA ALA A 336 -11.07 -14.58 5.31
C ALA A 336 -11.08 -16.10 5.06
N GLN A 337 -10.03 -16.81 5.45
CA GLN A 337 -10.12 -18.26 5.63
C GLN A 337 -10.84 -18.52 6.96
N ARG A 338 -12.08 -19.00 6.87
CA ARG A 338 -12.77 -19.58 8.03
C ARG A 338 -12.05 -20.89 8.35
N ILE A 339 -11.18 -20.90 9.35
CA ILE A 339 -10.68 -22.16 9.92
C ILE A 339 -11.91 -22.82 10.54
N SER A 340 -12.47 -23.83 9.86
CA SER A 340 -13.49 -24.69 10.46
C SER A 340 -12.85 -25.39 11.65
N ASN A 341 -13.38 -25.19 12.86
CA ASN A 341 -12.94 -25.80 14.11
C ASN A 341 -13.15 -27.34 14.17
N THR A 342 -12.99 -28.06 13.07
CA THR A 342 -13.23 -29.51 12.99
C THR A 342 -11.94 -30.34 13.11
N GLN A 343 -10.82 -29.75 13.54
CA GLN A 343 -9.55 -30.48 13.75
C GLN A 343 -9.02 -30.47 15.19
N LEU A 344 -9.81 -30.01 16.17
CA LEU A 344 -9.52 -30.21 17.58
C LEU A 344 -10.62 -31.13 18.13
N LEU A 345 -10.22 -32.22 18.81
CA LEU A 345 -11.04 -33.30 19.41
C LEU A 345 -11.14 -34.61 18.60
N HIS A 346 -10.01 -35.18 18.21
CA HIS A 346 -9.82 -36.63 18.34
C HIS A 346 -8.83 -36.87 19.48
N PRO A 347 -9.26 -37.32 20.67
CA PRO A 347 -8.33 -37.94 21.61
C PRO A 347 -7.94 -39.30 21.06
N ARG A 348 -6.64 -39.51 20.86
CA ARG A 348 -6.08 -40.87 20.76
C ARG A 348 -6.28 -41.53 22.13
N GLY A 349 -7.05 -42.61 22.15
CA GLY A 349 -7.20 -43.56 23.24
C GLY A 349 -7.47 -44.91 22.63
#